data_AF-A0A4U8UFJ3-F1
#
_entry.id   AF-A0A4U8UFJ3-F1
#
_cell.length_a   1.000
_cell.length_b   1.000
_cell.length_c   1.000
_cell.angle_alpha   90.00
_cell.angle_beta   90.00
_cell.angle_gamma   90.00
#
_symmetry.space_group_name_H-M   'P 1'
#
loop_
_entity.id
_entity.type
_entity.pdbx_description
1 polymer ?
#
loop_
_entity_poly.entity_id
_entity_poly.type
_entity_poly.pdbx_seq_one_letter_code
_entity_poly.pdbx_strand_id
1 'polypeptide(L)'
;MKTKFTPLVLLQKQKIDVIEQEIERNAQAIKGKQEEIDTLIAEFATLKEPTSGVYQAFLTFVHHKNEYYQSIDYKMGELALLKKKKQELQEAFRLQNIELEKAKYLDSLEVKKVLQRLKKRENVEMDEISVMLYANNKEIL
;
A
#
# COMPACT_ATOMS: atom_id res chain seq x y z
N MET A 1 -11.64 6.95 -22.54
CA MET A 1 -11.29 6.08 -23.68
C MET A 1 -10.43 4.95 -23.15
N LYS A 2 -10.75 3.69 -23.42
CA LYS A 2 -9.89 2.56 -23.03
C LYS A 2 -8.78 2.41 -24.07
N THR A 3 -7.52 2.34 -23.63
CA THR A 3 -6.38 2.04 -24.50
C THR A 3 -5.84 0.64 -24.22
N LYS A 4 -4.88 0.19 -25.03
CA LYS A 4 -4.13 -1.06 -24.79
C LYS A 4 -3.38 -1.07 -23.45
N PHE A 5 -3.12 0.08 -22.84
CA PHE A 5 -2.45 0.21 -21.54
C PHE A 5 -3.41 0.33 -20.36
N THR A 6 -4.72 0.50 -20.59
CA THR A 6 -5.70 0.57 -19.50
C THR A 6 -5.68 -0.68 -18.60
N PRO A 7 -5.55 -1.93 -19.12
CA PRO A 7 -5.38 -3.11 -18.28
C PRO A 7 -4.11 -3.06 -17.42
N LEU A 8 -3.02 -2.49 -17.93
CA LEU A 8 -1.77 -2.33 -17.19
C LEU A 8 -1.94 -1.36 -16.01
N VAL A 9 -2.63 -0.23 -16.23
CA VAL A 9 -2.95 0.72 -15.14
C VAL A 9 -3.79 0.04 -14.06
N LEU A 10 -4.79 -0.74 -14.44
CA LEU A 10 -5.64 -1.48 -13.49
C LEU A 10 -4.82 -2.51 -12.70
N LEU A 11 -3.94 -3.26 -13.36
CA LEU A 11 -3.06 -4.22 -12.70
C LEU A 11 -2.15 -3.54 -11.66
N GLN A 12 -1.57 -2.39 -11.99
CA GLN A 12 -0.70 -1.67 -11.05
C GLN A 12 -1.48 -1.10 -9.87
N LYS A 13 -2.74 -0.67 -10.05
CA LYS A 13 -3.63 -0.29 -8.95
C LYS A 13 -3.92 -1.46 -8.01
N GLN A 14 -4.29 -2.61 -8.56
CA GLN A 14 -4.56 -3.81 -7.75
C GLN A 14 -3.36 -4.20 -6.87
N LYS A 15 -2.13 -4.06 -7.39
CA LYS A 15 -0.92 -4.30 -6.59
C LYS A 15 -0.75 -3.28 -5.47
N ILE A 16 -1.10 -2.02 -5.69
CA ILE A 16 -1.10 -0.99 -4.62
C ILE A 16 -2.12 -1.38 -3.55
N ASP A 17 -3.33 -1.73 -3.95
CA ASP A 17 -4.40 -2.12 -3.02
C ASP A 17 -3.96 -3.29 -2.12
N VAL A 18 -3.26 -4.27 -2.68
CA VAL A 18 -2.68 -5.40 -1.91
C VAL A 18 -1.64 -4.91 -0.89
N ILE A 19 -0.73 -4.02 -1.30
CA ILE A 19 0.30 -3.46 -0.40
C ILE A 19 -0.35 -2.63 0.71
N GLU A 20 -1.38 -1.84 0.39
CA GLU A 20 -2.11 -1.04 1.39
C GLU A 20 -2.79 -1.93 2.44
N GLN A 21 -3.42 -3.04 2.01
CA GLN A 21 -3.98 -4.02 2.93
C GLN A 21 -2.90 -4.65 3.83
N GLU A 22 -1.72 -4.96 3.29
CA GLU A 22 -0.60 -5.48 4.09
C GLU A 22 -0.07 -4.44 5.09
N ILE A 23 0.00 -3.16 4.71
CA ILE A 23 0.37 -2.06 5.61
C ILE A 23 -0.62 -1.97 6.77
N GLU A 24 -1.92 -2.01 6.48
CA GLU A 24 -2.96 -1.93 7.51
C GLU A 24 -2.88 -3.13 8.47
N ARG A 25 -2.76 -4.35 7.95
CA ARG A 25 -2.59 -5.56 8.76
C ARG A 25 -1.35 -5.47 9.65
N ASN A 26 -0.23 -5.02 9.10
CA ASN A 26 0.99 -4.85 9.90
C ASN A 26 0.84 -3.75 10.96
N ALA A 27 0.12 -2.67 10.67
CA ALA A 27 -0.17 -1.63 11.66
C ALA A 27 -1.02 -2.15 12.82
N GLN A 28 -2.04 -2.97 12.54
CA GLN A 28 -2.84 -3.64 13.56
C GLN A 28 -1.99 -4.61 14.39
N ALA A 29 -1.11 -5.40 13.75
CA ALA A 29 -0.21 -6.31 14.45
C ALA A 29 0.78 -5.56 15.37
N ILE A 30 1.34 -4.43 14.92
CA ILE A 30 2.20 -3.56 15.75
C ILE A 30 1.43 -3.07 16.97
N LYS A 31 0.20 -2.60 16.77
CA LYS A 31 -0.63 -2.10 17.87
C LYS A 31 -0.93 -3.20 18.88
N GLY A 32 -1.41 -4.36 18.43
CA GLY A 32 -1.68 -5.50 19.31
C GLY A 32 -0.44 -5.97 20.08
N LYS A 33 0.72 -6.02 19.41
CA LYS A 33 1.98 -6.40 20.07
C LYS A 33 2.42 -5.36 21.11
N GLN A 34 2.20 -4.08 20.85
CA GLN A 34 2.48 -3.02 21.83
C GLN A 34 1.56 -3.15 23.04
N GLU A 35 0.26 -3.40 22.84
CA GLU A 35 -0.70 -3.62 23.92
C GLU A 35 -0.34 -4.86 24.77
N GLU A 36 0.12 -5.96 24.15
CA GLU A 36 0.62 -7.13 24.87
C GLU A 36 1.83 -6.80 25.74
N ILE A 37 2.78 -6.01 25.22
CA ILE A 37 3.97 -5.57 25.97
C ILE A 37 3.57 -4.67 27.13
N ASP A 38 2.69 -3.69 26.89
CA ASP A 38 2.23 -2.75 27.91
C ASP A 38 1.49 -3.48 29.03
N THR A 39 0.70 -4.50 28.69
CA THR A 39 0.02 -5.37 29.66
C THR A 39 1.01 -6.13 30.53
N LEU A 40 2.04 -6.76 29.93
CA LEU A 40 3.07 -7.47 30.69
C LEU A 40 3.89 -6.54 31.59
N ILE A 41 4.19 -5.33 31.13
CA ILE A 41 4.88 -4.32 31.94
C ILE A 41 4.00 -3.89 33.12
N ALA A 42 2.69 -3.70 32.90
CA ALA A 42 1.76 -3.37 33.97
C ALA A 42 1.66 -4.51 35.00
N GLU A 43 1.51 -5.76 34.55
CA GLU A 43 1.51 -6.95 35.43
C GLU A 43 2.81 -7.05 36.22
N PHE A 44 3.96 -6.89 35.56
CA PHE A 44 5.27 -6.89 36.19
C PHE A 44 5.38 -5.82 37.30
N ALA A 45 4.84 -4.62 37.07
CA ALA A 45 4.85 -3.54 38.04
C ALA A 45 3.99 -3.83 39.29
N THR A 46 3.04 -4.76 39.20
CA THR A 46 2.24 -5.20 40.36
C THR A 46 2.92 -6.25 41.22
N LEU A 47 4.04 -6.84 40.75
CA LEU A 47 4.79 -7.84 41.50
C LEU A 47 5.36 -7.23 42.78
N LYS A 48 5.05 -7.84 43.92
CA LYS A 48 5.57 -7.44 45.22
C LYS A 48 6.62 -8.43 45.69
N GLU A 49 7.80 -7.90 45.96
CA GLU A 49 8.88 -8.67 46.56
C GLU A 49 8.50 -9.11 47.98
N PRO A 50 8.67 -10.39 48.35
CA PRO A 50 8.42 -10.84 49.70
C PRO A 50 9.45 -10.22 50.66
N THR A 51 9.00 -9.32 51.54
CA THR A 51 9.85 -8.66 52.55
C THR A 51 10.10 -9.51 53.80
N SER A 52 9.37 -10.61 53.95
CA SER A 52 9.53 -11.60 55.02
C SER A 52 8.99 -12.96 54.55
N GLY A 53 9.46 -14.06 55.16
CA GLY A 53 8.98 -15.42 54.86
C GLY A 53 10.11 -16.42 54.59
N VAL A 54 9.73 -17.58 54.03
CA VAL A 54 10.66 -18.69 53.74
C VAL A 54 11.46 -18.37 52.46
N TYR A 55 12.76 -18.69 52.46
CA TYR A 55 13.67 -18.49 51.33
C TYR A 55 13.13 -19.00 49.98
N GLN A 56 12.37 -20.10 49.98
CA GLN A 56 11.72 -20.64 48.79
C GLN A 56 10.79 -19.63 48.11
N ALA A 57 10.06 -18.81 48.87
CA ALA A 57 9.16 -17.80 48.31
C ALA A 57 9.92 -16.70 47.57
N PHE A 58 11.12 -16.33 48.07
CA PHE A 58 12.01 -15.39 47.39
C PHE A 58 12.55 -15.98 46.09
N LEU A 59 12.98 -17.25 46.08
CA LEU A 59 13.44 -17.91 44.85
C LEU A 59 12.34 -17.94 43.79
N THR A 60 11.12 -18.32 44.16
CA THR A 60 9.96 -18.32 43.25
C THR A 60 9.69 -16.92 42.69
N PHE A 61 9.76 -15.88 43.53
CA PHE A 61 9.62 -14.49 43.06
C PHE A 61 10.70 -14.10 42.04
N VAL A 62 11.97 -14.43 42.30
CA VAL A 62 13.09 -14.14 41.37
C VAL A 62 12.90 -14.88 40.04
N HIS A 63 12.45 -16.14 40.08
CA HIS A 63 12.14 -16.90 38.87
C HIS A 63 11.06 -16.22 38.04
N HIS A 64 9.91 -15.89 38.63
CA HIS A 64 8.84 -15.19 37.92
C HIS A 64 9.28 -13.83 37.38
N LYS A 65 10.06 -13.07 38.16
CA LYS A 65 10.63 -11.80 37.70
C LYS A 65 11.46 -11.99 36.41
N ASN A 66 12.28 -13.03 36.36
CA ASN A 66 13.09 -13.34 35.19
C ASN A 66 12.26 -13.81 33.99
N GLU A 67 11.20 -14.60 34.23
CA GLU A 67 10.25 -15.03 33.18
C GLU A 67 9.58 -13.82 32.52
N TYR A 68 9.15 -12.84 33.31
CA TYR A 68 8.59 -11.59 32.79
C TYR A 68 9.60 -10.82 31.93
N TYR A 69 10.85 -10.68 32.38
CA TYR A 69 11.88 -10.01 31.57
C TYR A 69 12.11 -10.71 30.24
N GLN A 70 12.21 -12.04 30.23
CA GLN A 70 12.41 -12.82 29.00
C GLN A 70 11.21 -12.69 28.06
N SER A 71 9.98 -12.72 28.60
CA SER A 71 8.76 -12.56 27.81
C SER A 71 8.65 -11.16 27.18
N ILE A 72 8.96 -10.11 27.95
CA ILE A 72 8.97 -8.73 27.46
C ILE A 72 10.02 -8.56 26.36
N ASP A 73 11.26 -9.02 26.59
CA ASP A 73 12.35 -8.91 25.62
C ASP A 73 12.03 -9.65 24.32
N TYR A 74 11.50 -10.88 24.42
CA TYR A 74 11.05 -11.65 23.27
C TYR A 74 9.99 -10.90 22.45
N LYS A 75 8.95 -10.35 23.10
CA LYS A 75 7.90 -9.58 22.41
C LYS A 75 8.41 -8.27 21.84
N MET A 76 9.37 -7.61 22.49
CA MET A 76 10.04 -6.42 21.95
C MET A 76 10.82 -6.76 20.67
N GLY A 77 11.45 -7.95 20.63
CA GLY A 77 12.06 -8.50 19.42
C GLY A 77 11.05 -8.69 18.27
N GLU A 78 9.90 -9.30 18.55
CA GLU A 78 8.80 -9.45 17.57
C GLU A 78 8.30 -8.08 17.07
N LEU A 79 8.12 -7.12 17.98
CA LEU A 79 7.72 -5.75 17.64
C LEU A 79 8.74 -5.06 16.73
N ALA A 80 10.04 -5.26 16.97
CA ALA A 80 11.10 -4.72 16.13
C ALA A 80 11.03 -5.28 14.70
N LEU A 81 10.74 -6.58 14.55
CA LEU A 81 10.54 -7.22 13.24
C LEU A 81 9.33 -6.63 12.51
N LEU A 82 8.20 -6.43 13.20
CA LEU A 82 7.02 -5.79 12.62
C LEU A 82 7.29 -4.34 12.18
N LYS A 83 8.05 -3.57 12.98
CA LYS A 83 8.49 -2.20 12.62
C LYS A 83 9.42 -2.20 11.41
N LYS A 84 10.33 -3.17 11.30
CA LYS A 84 11.17 -3.33 10.10
C LYS A 84 10.30 -3.66 8.88
N LYS A 85 9.36 -4.59 9.01
CA LYS A 85 8.41 -4.94 7.93
C LYS A 85 7.59 -3.74 7.48
N LYS A 86 7.23 -2.84 8.40
CA LYS A 86 6.54 -1.57 8.06
C LYS A 86 7.38 -0.73 7.10
N GLN A 87 8.68 -0.59 7.36
CA GLN A 87 9.59 0.17 6.51
C GLN A 87 9.70 -0.46 5.11
N GLU A 88 9.82 -1.80 5.05
CA GLU A 88 9.86 -2.53 3.79
C GLU A 88 8.57 -2.35 2.97
N LEU A 89 7.41 -2.42 3.62
CA LEU A 89 6.11 -2.20 2.97
C LEU A 89 5.95 -0.76 2.47
N GLN A 90 6.43 0.24 3.22
CA GLN A 90 6.41 1.64 2.79
C GLN A 90 7.27 1.87 1.55
N GLU A 91 8.44 1.23 1.49
CA GLU A 91 9.30 1.31 0.31
C GLU A 91 8.69 0.57 -0.89
N ALA A 92 8.13 -0.62 -0.67
CA ALA A 92 7.40 -1.36 -1.71
C ALA A 92 6.22 -0.53 -2.27
N PHE A 93 5.45 0.13 -1.40
CA PHE A 93 4.37 1.03 -1.79
C PHE A 93 4.88 2.19 -2.65
N ARG A 94 5.99 2.83 -2.25
CA ARG A 94 6.61 3.92 -3.00
C ARG A 94 7.04 3.47 -4.41
N LEU A 95 7.74 2.35 -4.50
CA LEU A 95 8.20 1.80 -5.78
C LEU A 95 7.02 1.42 -6.68
N GLN A 96 5.99 0.80 -6.12
CA GLN A 96 4.81 0.41 -6.88
C GLN A 96 4.00 1.62 -7.38
N ASN A 97 3.96 2.72 -6.62
CA ASN A 97 3.37 3.98 -7.09
C ASN A 97 4.13 4.56 -8.29
N ILE A 98 5.46 4.49 -8.30
CA ILE A 98 6.26 4.90 -9.46
C ILE A 98 5.86 4.08 -10.70
N GLU A 99 5.68 2.77 -10.55
CA GLU A 99 5.24 1.90 -11.65
C GLU A 99 3.81 2.19 -12.12
N LEU A 100 2.91 2.56 -11.21
CA LEU A 100 1.57 3.02 -11.57
C LEU A 100 1.63 4.32 -12.39
N GLU A 101 2.44 5.30 -11.97
CA GLU A 101 2.59 6.57 -12.69
C GLU A 101 3.19 6.38 -14.09
N LYS A 102 4.18 5.48 -14.23
CA LYS A 102 4.68 5.06 -15.55
C LYS A 102 3.58 4.48 -16.43
N ALA A 103 2.75 3.59 -15.89
CA ALA A 103 1.64 3.01 -16.63
C ALA A 103 0.60 4.06 -17.05
N LYS A 104 0.23 4.98 -16.15
CA LYS A 104 -0.68 6.10 -16.46
C LYS A 104 -0.11 7.00 -17.55
N TYR A 105 1.19 7.28 -17.50
CA TYR A 105 1.86 8.08 -18.51
C TYR A 105 1.76 7.42 -19.90
N LEU A 106 2.05 6.12 -19.99
CA LEU A 106 1.91 5.37 -21.26
C LEU A 106 0.48 5.36 -21.78
N ASP A 107 -0.51 5.14 -20.91
CA ASP A 107 -1.93 5.21 -21.26
C ASP A 107 -2.30 6.61 -21.80
N SER A 108 -1.85 7.67 -21.13
CA SER A 108 -2.09 9.06 -21.56
C SER A 108 -1.48 9.38 -22.93
N LEU A 109 -0.29 8.86 -23.23
CA LEU A 109 0.35 9.04 -24.53
C LEU A 109 -0.43 8.33 -25.64
N GLU A 110 -0.94 7.13 -25.37
CA GLU A 110 -1.76 6.40 -26.34
C GLU A 110 -3.10 7.10 -26.58
N VAL A 111 -3.76 7.60 -25.52
CA VAL A 111 -4.98 8.43 -25.67
C VAL A 111 -4.71 9.63 -26.57
N LYS A 112 -3.62 10.38 -26.33
CA LYS A 112 -3.24 11.54 -27.16
C LYS A 112 -3.04 11.13 -28.63
N LYS A 113 -2.34 10.02 -28.88
CA LYS A 113 -2.13 9.51 -30.25
C LYS A 113 -3.44 9.11 -30.94
N VAL A 114 -4.37 8.49 -30.22
CA VAL A 114 -5.68 8.11 -30.77
C VAL A 114 -6.50 9.36 -31.09
N LEU A 115 -6.56 10.33 -30.18
CA LEU A 115 -7.27 11.60 -30.40
C LEU A 115 -6.69 12.38 -31.60
N GLN A 116 -5.37 12.42 -31.75
CA GLN A 116 -4.73 13.04 -32.91
C GLN A 116 -5.10 12.34 -34.23
N ARG A 117 -5.15 11.01 -34.24
CA ARG A 117 -5.57 10.24 -35.41
C ARG A 117 -7.04 10.48 -35.77
N LEU A 118 -7.93 10.52 -34.77
CA LEU A 118 -9.35 10.81 -34.96
C LEU A 118 -9.55 12.21 -35.51
N LYS A 119 -8.91 13.23 -34.92
CA LYS A 119 -8.99 14.62 -35.39
C LYS A 119 -8.48 14.78 -36.83
N LYS A 120 -7.40 14.08 -37.18
CA LYS A 120 -6.88 14.11 -38.56
C LYS A 120 -7.86 13.49 -39.54
N ARG A 121 -8.50 12.37 -39.17
CA ARG A 121 -9.53 11.71 -40.00
C ARG A 121 -10.76 12.60 -40.17
N GLU A 122 -11.25 13.16 -39.08
CA GLU A 122 -12.40 14.08 -39.07
C GLU A 122 -12.18 15.28 -39.99
N ASN A 123 -10.97 15.89 -39.97
CA ASN A 123 -10.64 16.99 -40.88
C ASN A 123 -10.69 16.56 -42.35
N VAL A 124 -10.14 15.38 -42.70
CA VAL A 124 -10.15 14.87 -44.07
C VAL A 124 -11.58 14.59 -44.53
N GLU A 125 -12.40 13.96 -43.68
CA GLU A 125 -13.82 13.69 -43.97
C GLU A 125 -14.60 15.00 -44.17
N MET A 126 -14.31 16.04 -43.37
CA MET A 126 -14.95 17.34 -43.53
C MET A 126 -14.54 18.06 -44.83
N ASP A 127 -13.28 17.96 -45.23
CA ASP A 127 -12.80 18.50 -46.50
C ASP A 127 -13.47 17.78 -47.68
N GLU A 128 -13.58 16.45 -47.63
CA GLU A 128 -14.27 15.63 -48.63
C GLU A 128 -15.76 16.00 -48.74
N ILE A 129 -16.47 16.12 -47.62
CA ILE A 129 -17.88 16.55 -47.58
C ILE A 129 -18.03 17.94 -48.21
N SER A 130 -17.11 18.87 -47.90
CA SER A 130 -17.14 20.23 -48.44
C SER A 130 -16.97 20.24 -49.96
N VAL A 131 -16.07 19.41 -50.50
CA VAL A 131 -15.88 19.25 -51.95
C VAL A 131 -17.13 18.64 -52.60
N MET A 132 -17.73 17.60 -52.02
CA MET A 132 -18.95 16.99 -52.54
C MET A 132 -20.13 17.97 -52.58
N LEU A 133 -20.33 18.74 -51.50
CA LEU A 133 -21.37 19.76 -51.44
C LEU A 133 -21.17 20.86 -52.49
N TYR A 134 -19.94 21.32 -52.69
CA TYR A 134 -19.62 22.29 -53.72
C TYR A 134 -19.88 21.74 -55.13
N ALA A 135 -19.48 20.49 -55.40
CA ALA A 135 -19.72 19.84 -56.69
C ALA A 135 -21.22 19.68 -56.99
N ASN A 136 -22.02 19.21 -56.03
CA ASN A 136 -23.47 19.09 -56.17
C ASN A 136 -24.16 20.44 -56.43
N ASN A 137 -23.72 21.50 -55.76
CA ASN A 137 -24.27 22.85 -55.99
C ASN A 137 -23.91 23.43 -57.36
N LYS A 138 -22.87 22.90 -58.03
CA LYS A 138 -22.46 23.31 -59.38
C LYS A 138 -23.22 22.59 -60.49
N GLU A 139 -23.75 21.39 -60.25
CA GLU A 139 -24.57 20.65 -61.22
C GLU A 139 -26.04 21.12 -61.28
N ILE A 140 -26.47 21.95 -60.33
CA ILE A 140 -27.84 22.49 -60.24
C ILE A 140 -27.98 23.88 -60.90
N LEU A 141 -26.90 24.45 -61.45
CA LEU A 141 -26.87 25.70 -62.23
C LEU A 141 -26.54 25.42 -63.70
#